data_AF-A0A510E0V3-F1
#
_entry.id   AF-A0A510E0V3-F1
#
_cell.length_a   1.000
_cell.length_b   1.000
_cell.length_c   1.000
_cell.angle_alpha   90.00
_cell.angle_beta   90.00
_cell.angle_gamma   90.00
#
_symmetry.space_group_name_H-M   'P 1'
#
loop_
_entity.id
_entity.type
_entity.pdbx_description
1 polymer ?
#
loop_
_entity_poly.entity_id
_entity_poly.type
_entity_poly.pdbx_seq_one_letter_code
_entity_poly.pdbx_strand_id
1 'polypeptide(L)'
;MFFKTTSVIENKDNRIGISVNATISSLENKYRLNDQHRAQVYSALQDIFNTLYSIEEESDRSLAISIANTLSNWLYIAYKLVLQGDKS
;
A
#
# COMPACT_ATOMS: atom_id res chain seq x y z
N MET A 1 -1.70 5.93 7.22
CA MET A 1 -2.14 7.20 6.60
C MET A 1 -3.55 7.06 6.03
N PHE A 2 -3.80 6.06 5.19
CA PHE A 2 -5.07 5.78 4.53
C PHE A 2 -6.30 5.69 5.46
N PHE A 3 -6.18 5.01 6.60
CA PHE A 3 -7.26 4.88 7.58
C PHE A 3 -7.21 5.92 8.72
N LYS A 4 -6.42 7.00 8.62
CA LYS A 4 -6.53 8.09 9.61
C LYS A 4 -7.82 8.86 9.38
N THR A 5 -8.50 9.30 10.43
CA THR A 5 -9.78 10.04 10.34
C THR A 5 -9.70 11.27 9.45
N THR A 6 -8.59 12.00 9.49
CA THR A 6 -8.33 13.16 8.61
C THR A 6 -8.28 12.79 7.13
N SER A 7 -7.78 11.60 6.79
CA SER A 7 -7.67 11.14 5.40
C SER A 7 -8.96 10.53 4.87
N VAL A 8 -9.84 10.04 5.75
CA VAL A 8 -11.12 9.41 5.38
C VAL A 8 -12.11 10.43 4.84
N ILE A 9 -11.97 11.70 5.24
CA ILE A 9 -12.82 12.82 4.80
C ILE A 9 -12.43 13.29 3.38
N GLU A 10 -11.23 12.94 2.91
CA GLU A 10 -10.76 13.29 1.57
C GLU A 10 -11.50 12.52 0.48
N ASN A 11 -11.58 13.11 -0.71
CA ASN A 11 -12.07 12.38 -1.89
C ASN A 11 -11.17 11.17 -2.21
N LYS A 12 -11.72 10.19 -2.95
CA LYS A 12 -11.04 8.93 -3.28
C LYS A 12 -9.62 9.13 -3.80
N ASP A 13 -9.48 9.92 -4.87
CA ASP A 13 -8.20 10.09 -5.56
C ASP A 13 -7.16 10.76 -4.67
N ASN A 14 -7.56 11.79 -3.90
CA ASN A 14 -6.66 12.46 -2.98
C ASN A 14 -6.25 11.55 -1.82
N ARG A 15 -7.20 10.83 -1.23
CA ARG A 15 -6.95 9.88 -0.13
C ARG A 15 -5.94 8.80 -0.54
N ILE A 16 -6.10 8.25 -1.74
CA ILE A 16 -5.19 7.26 -2.33
C ILE A 16 -3.83 7.91 -2.59
N GLY A 17 -3.78 9.04 -3.29
CA GLY A 17 -2.53 9.73 -3.63
C GLY A 17 -1.69 10.09 -2.40
N ILE A 18 -2.32 10.66 -1.36
CA ILE A 18 -1.66 10.97 -0.08
C ILE A 18 -1.09 9.70 0.57
N SER A 19 -1.83 8.59 0.51
CA SER A 19 -1.43 7.33 1.15
C SER A 19 -0.28 6.64 0.42
N VAL A 20 -0.30 6.64 -0.92
CA VAL A 20 0.83 6.16 -1.74
C VAL A 20 2.06 7.01 -1.47
N ASN A 21 1.94 8.34 -1.55
CA ASN A 21 3.06 9.26 -1.33
C ASN A 21 3.67 9.09 0.07
N ALA A 22 2.84 9.01 1.13
CA ALA A 22 3.32 8.77 2.48
C ALA A 22 4.08 7.45 2.62
N THR A 23 3.63 6.40 1.92
CA THR A 23 4.26 5.08 1.95
C THR A 23 5.61 5.10 1.23
N ILE A 24 5.69 5.71 0.05
CA ILE A 24 6.93 5.86 -0.72
C ILE A 24 7.92 6.73 0.03
N SER A 25 7.51 7.89 0.55
CA SER A 25 8.41 8.76 1.33
C SER A 25 8.97 8.02 2.56
N SER A 26 8.17 7.20 3.23
CA SER A 26 8.66 6.37 4.33
C SER A 26 9.65 5.29 3.88
N LEU A 27 9.51 4.78 2.66
CA LEU A 27 10.42 3.79 2.07
C LEU A 27 11.74 4.43 1.63
N GLU A 28 11.67 5.59 0.97
CA GLU A 28 12.82 6.37 0.49
C GLU A 28 13.72 6.85 1.63
N ASN A 29 13.14 7.10 2.81
CA ASN A 29 13.90 7.42 4.03
C ASN A 29 14.80 6.27 4.52
N LYS A 30 14.57 5.03 4.07
CA LYS A 30 15.31 3.83 4.48
C LYS A 30 16.10 3.18 3.35
N TYR A 31 15.63 3.32 2.11
CA TYR A 31 16.21 2.68 0.93
C TYR A 31 16.19 3.63 -0.25
N ARG A 32 17.26 3.65 -1.05
CA ARG A 32 17.28 4.43 -2.28
C ARG A 32 16.52 3.69 -3.38
N LEU A 33 15.47 4.31 -3.90
CA LEU A 33 14.78 3.89 -5.11
C LEU A 33 15.30 4.70 -6.29
N ASN A 34 15.50 4.06 -7.44
CA ASN A 34 15.67 4.78 -8.70
C ASN A 34 14.29 5.12 -9.29
N ASP A 35 14.25 6.00 -10.29
CA ASP A 35 12.99 6.49 -10.85
C ASP A 35 12.09 5.38 -11.42
N GLN A 36 12.70 4.37 -12.05
CA GLN A 36 11.98 3.23 -12.62
C GLN A 36 11.32 2.37 -11.53
N HIS A 37 12.08 1.96 -10.50
CA HIS A 37 11.55 1.19 -9.37
C HIS A 37 10.52 1.98 -8.59
N ARG A 38 10.75 3.29 -8.41
CA ARG A 38 9.80 4.19 -7.75
C ARG A 38 8.45 4.21 -8.48
N ALA A 39 8.45 4.33 -9.81
CA ALA A 39 7.22 4.30 -10.61
C ALA A 39 6.47 2.96 -10.49
N GLN A 40 7.19 1.84 -10.52
CA GLN A 40 6.61 0.50 -10.35
C GLN A 40 5.97 0.32 -8.97
N VAL A 41 6.70 0.69 -7.90
CA VAL A 41 6.20 0.63 -6.52
C VAL A 41 4.99 1.56 -6.35
N TYR A 42 5.03 2.75 -6.95
CA TYR A 42 3.90 3.69 -6.93
C TYR A 42 2.65 3.08 -7.53
N SER A 43 2.74 2.52 -8.75
CA SER A 43 1.61 1.90 -9.44
C SER A 43 1.02 0.77 -8.60
N ALA A 44 1.86 -0.14 -8.10
CA ALA A 44 1.40 -1.27 -7.29
C ALA A 44 0.72 -0.82 -5.98
N LEU A 45 1.25 0.20 -5.30
CA LEU A 45 0.62 0.76 -4.11
C LEU A 45 -0.71 1.44 -4.42
N GLN A 46 -0.82 2.11 -5.57
CA GLN A 46 -2.05 2.73 -6.03
C GLN A 46 -3.15 1.68 -6.23
N ASP A 47 -2.84 0.54 -6.83
CA ASP A 47 -3.78 -0.57 -7.01
C ASP A 47 -4.24 -1.17 -5.69
N ILE A 48 -3.31 -1.35 -4.73
CA ILE A 48 -3.63 -1.83 -3.38
C ILE A 48 -4.60 -0.86 -2.68
N PHE A 49 -4.30 0.44 -2.68
CA PHE A 49 -5.16 1.42 -2.00
C PHE A 49 -6.49 1.63 -2.71
N ASN A 50 -6.55 1.52 -4.04
CA ASN A 50 -7.82 1.49 -4.78
C ASN A 50 -8.68 0.30 -4.34
N THR A 51 -8.09 -0.88 -4.25
CA THR A 51 -8.80 -2.09 -3.81
C THR A 51 -9.30 -1.95 -2.37
N LEU A 52 -8.47 -1.43 -1.47
CA LEU A 52 -8.87 -1.16 -0.08
C LEU A 52 -9.98 -0.11 0.02
N TYR A 53 -9.99 0.90 -0.84
CA TYR A 53 -11.07 1.88 -0.91
C TYR A 53 -12.38 1.22 -1.33
N SER A 54 -12.37 0.42 -2.40
CA SER A 54 -13.57 -0.29 -2.87
C SER A 54 -14.11 -1.27 -1.82
N ILE A 55 -13.23 -2.00 -1.12
CA ILE A 55 -13.64 -2.87 -0.01
C ILE A 55 -14.32 -2.04 1.10
N GLU A 56 -13.73 -0.91 1.50
CA GLU A 56 -14.32 -0.04 2.53
C GLU A 56 -15.69 0.53 2.10
N GLU A 57 -15.86 0.85 0.81
CA GLU A 57 -17.10 1.36 0.23
C GLU A 57 -18.20 0.30 0.19
N GLU A 58 -17.86 -0.95 -0.16
CA GLU A 58 -18.83 -2.06 -0.29
C GLU A 58 -19.17 -2.73 1.05
N SER A 59 -18.28 -2.64 2.04
CA SER A 59 -18.42 -3.34 3.32
C SER A 59 -18.36 -2.38 4.50
N ASP A 60 -17.27 -2.41 5.27
CA ASP A 60 -17.02 -1.48 6.35
C ASP A 60 -15.51 -1.25 6.54
N ARG A 61 -15.20 -0.14 7.19
CA ARG A 61 -13.83 0.29 7.45
C ARG A 61 -13.03 -0.68 8.32
N SER A 62 -13.67 -1.37 9.25
CA SER A 62 -12.98 -2.32 10.13
C SER A 62 -12.54 -3.55 9.34
N LEU A 63 -13.37 -4.03 8.40
CA LEU A 63 -13.00 -5.09 7.49
C LEU A 63 -11.86 -4.67 6.56
N ALA A 64 -11.94 -3.48 5.97
CA ALA A 64 -10.86 -2.94 5.13
C ALA A 64 -9.52 -2.82 5.89
N ILE A 65 -9.54 -2.40 7.17
CA ILE A 65 -8.36 -2.38 8.04
C ILE A 65 -7.82 -3.80 8.27
N SER A 66 -8.68 -4.77 8.55
CA SER A 66 -8.30 -6.18 8.77
C SER A 66 -7.62 -6.78 7.52
N ILE A 67 -8.17 -6.49 6.34
CA ILE A 67 -7.60 -6.91 5.06
C ILE A 67 -6.26 -6.21 4.81
N ALA A 68 -6.13 -4.91 5.08
CA ALA A 68 -4.87 -4.20 4.93
C ALA A 68 -3.75 -4.77 5.83
N ASN A 69 -4.07 -5.18 7.06
CA ASN A 69 -3.12 -5.86 7.95
C ASN A 69 -2.69 -7.22 7.36
N THR A 70 -3.65 -7.97 6.82
CA THR A 70 -3.37 -9.24 6.13
C THR A 70 -2.45 -9.04 4.92
N LEU A 71 -2.74 -8.05 4.07
CA LEU A 71 -1.90 -7.71 2.91
C LEU A 71 -0.48 -7.29 3.32
N SER A 72 -0.33 -6.55 4.42
CA SER A 72 0.98 -6.15 4.94
C SER A 72 1.82 -7.37 5.34
N ASN A 73 1.20 -8.40 5.93
CA ASN A 73 1.88 -9.66 6.24
C ASN A 73 2.20 -10.45 4.97
N TRP A 74 1.28 -10.49 4.00
CA TRP A 74 1.51 -11.14 2.70
C TRP A 74 2.67 -10.53 1.92
N LEU A 75 2.88 -9.22 2.01
CA LEU A 75 4.04 -8.57 1.39
C LEU A 75 5.36 -9.13 1.94
N TYR A 76 5.42 -9.36 3.26
CA TYR A 76 6.59 -9.98 3.88
C TYR A 76 6.77 -11.44 3.47
N ILE A 77 5.68 -12.20 3.37
CA ILE A 77 5.71 -13.58 2.88
C ILE A 77 6.23 -13.63 1.44
N ALA A 78 5.68 -12.79 0.55
CA ALA A 78 6.09 -12.70 -0.84
C ALA A 78 7.58 -12.35 -0.96
N TYR A 79 8.07 -11.40 -0.16
CA TYR A 79 9.50 -11.08 -0.09
C TYR A 79 10.36 -12.30 0.26
N LYS A 80 9.95 -13.10 1.26
CA LYS A 80 10.68 -14.31 1.65
C LYS A 80 10.66 -15.39 0.57
N LEU A 81 9.57 -15.52 -0.18
CA LEU A 81 9.45 -16.48 -1.28
C LEU A 81 10.39 -16.12 -2.44
N VAL A 82 10.45 -14.85 -2.84
CA VAL A 82 11.36 -14.39 -3.89
C VAL A 82 12.82 -14.67 -3.51
N LEU A 83 13.20 -14.37 -2.26
CA LEU A 83 14.54 -14.67 -1.75
C LEU A 83 14.89 -16.16 -1.68
N GLN A 84 13.89 -17.05 -1.65
CA GLN A 84 14.12 -18.49 -1.70
C GLN A 84 14.34 -18.98 -3.13
N GLY A 85 13.54 -18.47 -4.09
CA GLY A 85 13.70 -18.78 -5.51
C GLY A 85 15.04 -18.31 -6.07
N ASP A 86 15.58 -17.20 -5.58
CA ASP A 86 16.91 -16.70 -5.96
C ASP A 86 18.09 -17.56 -5.45
N LYS A 87 17.82 -18.51 -4.53
CA LYS A 87 18.85 -19.39 -3.93
C LYS A 87 18.87 -20.82 -4.50
N SER A 88 17.94 -21.15 -5.39
CA SER A 88 17.80 -22.45 -6.06
C SER A 88 18.27 -22.39 -7.50
#